data_AF-A0A8J8AX66-F1
#
_entry.id   AF-A0A8J8AX66-F1
#
_cell.length_a   1.000
_cell.length_b   1.000
_cell.length_c   1.000
_cell.angle_alpha   90.00
_cell.angle_beta   90.00
_cell.angle_gamma   90.00
#
_symmetry.space_group_name_H-M   'P 1'
#
loop_
_entity.id
_entity.type
_entity.pdbx_description
1 polymer ?
#
loop_
_entity_poly.entity_id
_entity_poly.type
_entity_poly.pdbx_seq_one_letter_code
_entity_poly.pdbx_strand_id
1 'polypeptide(L)'
;MNMVDLFGDQAMPEQHGSKLGGDWNYPPFSVWNAREGWWQDRKRAWLSLGIKSELGRGGDNTNASSRAMELSGGFSPKHGAARTFGQEDLMRGEHVVGKARLAPGGGGGGAWLGGPKTASTENFSKTPAGLLRGEMPNYDGANRDEATGTSIFDPVVCELAYRWFCPPGGQIIDPFAGGSVRGIVASHLGRKYVGTELRREQVEANWLQLPTAADPKPDWRNADSRDIARVCFDVQADMVFSCPPYADLEVYSDDPADLSTLSYDAFLEAYRHIIKETCSLLKDNRFACFVVGDVRDKKGNYRNFTGDTVEAFRSAGLHFYNEAILVTAVGSLPVRVGKQFAAGRKLGKTHQNVLVFVKGDGKKATQAMQS
;
A
#
# COMPACT_ATOMS: atom_id res chain seq x y z
N MET A 1 17.69 12.74 28.18
CA MET A 1 17.28 11.34 28.43
C MET A 1 17.56 10.58 27.16
N ASN A 2 18.46 9.59 27.19
CA ASN A 2 18.82 8.81 26.01
C ASN A 2 17.61 7.98 25.59
N MET A 3 17.10 8.25 24.38
CA MET A 3 15.98 7.55 23.80
C MET A 3 16.51 6.20 23.30
N VAL A 4 16.12 5.12 23.97
CA VAL A 4 16.42 3.75 23.52
C VAL A 4 15.45 3.46 22.37
N ASP A 5 15.92 2.85 21.28
CA ASP A 5 15.01 2.49 20.20
C ASP A 5 14.10 1.32 20.58
N LEU A 6 13.21 0.95 19.66
CA LEU A 6 12.24 -0.15 19.82
C LEU A 6 12.89 -1.51 20.18
N PHE A 7 14.20 -1.65 19.99
CA PHE A 7 14.95 -2.89 20.09
C PHE A 7 15.99 -2.89 21.22
N GLY A 8 16.04 -1.84 22.06
CA GLY A 8 16.97 -1.78 23.18
C GLY A 8 18.38 -1.33 22.79
N ASP A 9 18.62 -0.97 21.53
CA ASP A 9 19.90 -0.45 21.06
C ASP A 9 19.95 1.08 21.14
N GLN A 10 21.16 1.65 21.14
CA GLN A 10 21.34 3.10 21.02
C GLN A 10 20.61 3.58 19.76
N ALA A 11 19.73 4.56 19.92
CA ALA A 11 18.95 5.14 18.82
C ALA A 11 19.80 5.27 17.56
N MET A 12 19.25 4.75 16.45
CA MET A 12 19.78 4.93 15.10
C MET A 12 20.39 6.34 14.99
N PRO A 13 21.64 6.48 14.50
CA PRO A 13 22.30 7.77 14.41
C PRO A 13 21.37 8.75 13.70
N GLU A 14 21.28 10.00 14.16
CA GLU A 14 20.40 11.05 13.64
C GLU A 14 20.52 11.18 12.11
N GLN A 15 19.81 10.35 11.34
CA GLN A 15 19.89 10.36 9.87
C GLN A 15 19.20 11.61 9.31
N HIS A 16 18.28 12.17 10.08
CA HIS A 16 17.80 13.54 9.94
C HIS A 16 18.39 14.36 11.07
N GLY A 17 19.61 14.90 10.90
CA GLY A 17 20.29 15.81 11.85
C GLY A 17 19.58 17.16 12.06
N SER A 18 18.25 17.14 12.05
CA SER A 18 17.34 18.26 12.29
C SER A 18 16.49 17.93 13.51
N LYS A 19 16.23 18.94 14.34
CA LYS A 19 15.36 18.83 15.52
C LYS A 19 14.00 18.17 15.20
N LEU A 20 13.45 18.43 14.02
CA LEU A 20 12.18 17.86 13.55
C LEU A 20 12.25 16.34 13.29
N GLY A 21 13.39 15.82 12.84
CA GLY A 21 13.57 14.38 12.65
C GLY A 21 13.68 13.62 13.97
N GLY A 22 14.30 14.23 14.99
CA GLY A 22 14.39 13.67 16.34
C GLY A 22 13.03 13.57 17.04
N ASP A 23 12.20 14.60 16.92
CA ASP A 23 10.88 14.66 17.59
C ASP A 23 9.84 13.71 16.97
N TRP A 24 9.94 13.44 15.66
CA TRP A 24 8.87 12.78 14.88
C TRP A 24 9.31 11.53 14.12
N ASN A 25 10.54 11.04 14.35
CA ASN A 25 11.27 10.02 13.56
C ASN A 25 11.56 10.43 12.10
N TYR A 26 10.67 11.20 11.48
CA TYR A 26 10.82 11.81 10.17
C TYR A 26 10.13 13.19 10.20
N PRO A 27 10.68 14.23 9.56
CA PRO A 27 9.99 15.51 9.46
C PRO A 27 8.58 15.31 8.88
N PRO A 28 7.51 15.88 9.50
CA PRO A 28 6.13 15.62 9.10
C PRO A 28 5.76 16.35 7.80
N PHE A 29 6.36 15.92 6.70
CA PHE A 29 6.15 16.45 5.36
C PHE A 29 5.14 15.61 4.58
N SER A 30 4.55 16.24 3.57
CA SER A 30 3.54 15.65 2.69
C SER A 30 4.14 14.76 1.59
N VAL A 31 5.45 14.49 1.59
CA VAL A 31 6.06 13.55 0.65
C VAL A 31 6.74 12.45 1.45
N TRP A 32 6.22 11.24 1.34
CA TRP A 32 6.76 10.05 2.00
C TRP A 32 7.48 9.23 0.93
N ASN A 33 8.79 9.42 0.83
CA ASN A 33 9.55 8.78 -0.22
C ASN A 33 10.09 7.43 0.24
N ALA A 34 9.37 6.36 -0.10
CA ALA A 34 9.77 5.01 0.28
C ALA A 34 11.07 4.55 -0.39
N ARG A 35 11.64 5.32 -1.32
CA ARG A 35 12.92 5.00 -1.99
C ARG A 35 14.13 5.55 -1.24
N GLU A 36 13.94 6.38 -0.22
CA GLU A 36 15.04 6.96 0.53
C GLU A 36 15.76 5.92 1.39
N GLY A 37 17.07 6.10 1.57
CA GLY A 37 17.92 5.15 2.29
C GLY A 37 17.42 4.86 3.71
N TRP A 38 17.04 5.92 4.45
CA TRP A 38 16.51 5.80 5.81
C TRP A 38 15.20 4.99 5.85
N TRP A 39 14.33 5.16 4.85
CA TRP A 39 13.07 4.43 4.77
C TRP A 39 13.35 2.95 4.55
N GLN A 40 14.28 2.64 3.64
CA GLN A 40 14.69 1.28 3.36
C GLN A 40 15.39 0.62 4.56
N ASP A 41 16.23 1.36 5.29
CA ASP A 41 16.83 0.90 6.56
C ASP A 41 15.74 0.57 7.58
N ARG A 42 14.78 1.48 7.76
CA ARG A 42 13.68 1.29 8.72
C ARG A 42 12.77 0.12 8.34
N LYS A 43 12.48 -0.03 7.05
CA LYS A 43 11.73 -1.17 6.50
C LYS A 43 12.44 -2.48 6.77
N ARG A 44 13.76 -2.55 6.54
CA ARG A 44 14.57 -3.73 6.88
C ARG A 44 14.52 -4.07 8.37
N ALA A 45 14.59 -3.06 9.25
CA ALA A 45 14.46 -3.26 10.69
C ALA A 45 13.09 -3.81 11.11
N TRP A 46 12.01 -3.41 10.44
CA TRP A 46 10.70 -4.02 10.66
C TRP A 46 10.63 -5.47 10.17
N LEU A 47 11.20 -5.76 9.00
CA LEU A 47 11.20 -7.09 8.42
C LEU A 47 12.11 -8.07 9.19
N SER A 48 13.17 -7.60 9.84
CA SER A 48 14.06 -8.43 10.66
C SER A 48 13.39 -9.03 11.89
N LEU A 49 12.21 -8.51 12.30
CA LEU A 49 11.35 -9.12 13.32
C LEU A 49 10.71 -10.43 12.86
N GLY A 50 10.84 -10.80 11.58
CA GLY A 50 10.30 -12.03 11.03
C GLY A 50 8.86 -11.90 10.55
N ILE A 51 8.42 -10.68 10.18
CA ILE A 51 7.10 -10.45 9.58
C ILE A 51 7.07 -11.09 8.19
N LYS A 52 6.20 -12.09 8.02
CA LYS A 52 6.00 -12.85 6.77
C LYS A 52 4.75 -12.34 6.07
N SER A 53 4.91 -11.25 5.32
CA SER A 53 3.78 -10.50 4.74
C SER A 53 3.11 -11.21 3.55
N GLU A 54 3.73 -12.26 3.03
CA GLU A 54 3.29 -13.09 1.91
C GLU A 54 2.35 -14.23 2.32
N LEU A 55 2.30 -14.60 3.61
CA LEU A 55 1.45 -15.71 4.08
C LEU A 55 -0.04 -15.40 3.92
N GLY A 56 -0.80 -16.40 3.45
CA GLY A 56 -2.24 -16.28 3.15
C GLY A 56 -2.55 -15.66 1.78
N ARG A 57 -1.53 -15.18 1.04
CA ARG A 57 -1.68 -14.56 -0.28
C ARG A 57 -1.31 -15.50 -1.42
N GLY A 58 -1.90 -16.69 -1.47
CA GLY A 58 -1.97 -17.57 -2.66
C GLY A 58 -0.67 -17.94 -3.40
N GLY A 59 0.50 -17.66 -2.83
CA GLY A 59 1.79 -18.00 -3.42
C GLY A 59 2.22 -19.38 -2.94
N ASP A 60 2.12 -20.37 -3.82
CA ASP A 60 2.83 -21.64 -3.65
C ASP A 60 4.33 -21.34 -3.49
N ASN A 61 4.83 -21.43 -2.26
CA ASN A 61 6.24 -21.71 -2.01
C ASN A 61 6.51 -23.18 -2.40
N THR A 62 6.46 -23.51 -3.69
CA THR A 62 7.02 -24.78 -4.17
C THR A 62 8.52 -24.62 -4.31
N ASN A 63 9.21 -24.70 -3.18
CA ASN A 63 10.58 -25.19 -3.05
C ASN A 63 10.84 -25.63 -1.61
N ALA A 64 10.03 -26.59 -1.13
CA ALA A 64 10.42 -27.45 -0.01
C ALA A 64 9.67 -28.81 -0.09
N SER A 65 10.46 -29.88 0.00
CA SER A 65 10.12 -31.31 0.12
C SER A 65 9.32 -32.00 -0.98
N SER A 66 10.04 -32.37 -2.05
CA SER A 66 9.79 -33.61 -2.79
C SER A 66 10.09 -34.83 -1.91
N ARG A 67 9.10 -35.35 -1.17
CA ARG A 67 8.94 -36.77 -0.76
C ARG A 67 7.78 -36.92 0.22
N ALA A 68 6.65 -37.43 -0.25
CA ALA A 68 5.93 -38.57 0.33
C ALA A 68 4.49 -38.68 -0.25
N MET A 69 4.16 -39.91 -0.65
CA MET A 69 2.82 -40.49 -0.81
C MET A 69 1.93 -39.99 -1.97
N GLU A 70 2.06 -40.68 -3.10
CA GLU A 70 0.88 -41.19 -3.81
C GLU A 70 0.08 -42.11 -2.88
N LEU A 71 -1.24 -41.92 -2.81
CA LEU A 71 -2.24 -42.98 -2.96
C LEU A 71 -3.67 -42.43 -2.86
N SER A 72 -4.51 -42.96 -3.76
CA SER A 72 -5.98 -42.93 -3.80
C SER A 72 -6.66 -41.67 -4.35
N GLY A 73 -7.43 -41.90 -5.42
CA GLY A 73 -8.10 -40.89 -6.23
C GLY A 73 -9.31 -40.25 -5.56
N GLY A 74 -9.60 -39.03 -6.01
CA GLY A 74 -10.79 -38.28 -5.65
C GLY A 74 -10.81 -36.99 -6.44
N PHE A 75 -11.89 -36.80 -7.19
CA PHE A 75 -12.34 -35.59 -7.88
C PHE A 75 -11.71 -34.29 -7.34
N SER A 76 -10.99 -33.54 -8.19
CA SER A 76 -10.41 -32.23 -7.83
C SER A 76 -11.27 -31.11 -8.42
N PRO A 77 -12.00 -30.32 -7.61
CA PRO A 77 -12.60 -29.09 -8.08
C PRO A 77 -11.47 -28.11 -8.41
N LYS A 78 -11.46 -27.58 -9.64
CA LYS A 78 -10.53 -26.52 -10.03
C LYS A 78 -10.90 -25.23 -9.29
N HIS A 79 -10.39 -25.06 -8.07
CA HIS A 79 -10.38 -23.77 -7.40
C HIS A 79 -9.41 -22.86 -8.16
N GLY A 80 -9.92 -21.74 -8.67
CA GLY A 80 -9.08 -20.69 -9.24
C GLY A 80 -8.26 -20.04 -8.12
N ALA A 81 -6.93 -20.03 -8.25
CA ALA A 81 -6.07 -19.31 -7.32
C ALA A 81 -6.35 -17.80 -7.39
N ALA A 82 -6.74 -17.20 -6.27
CA ALA A 82 -6.82 -15.76 -6.13
C ALA A 82 -5.42 -15.15 -6.29
N ARG A 83 -5.25 -14.30 -7.31
CA ARG A 83 -4.00 -13.59 -7.58
C ARG A 83 -4.10 -12.18 -6.99
N THR A 84 -3.40 -11.96 -5.88
CA THR A 84 -3.21 -10.63 -5.28
C THR A 84 -2.29 -9.79 -6.17
N PHE A 85 -2.81 -8.75 -6.81
CA PHE A 85 -2.01 -7.85 -7.65
C PHE A 85 -1.37 -6.74 -6.81
N GLY A 86 -0.17 -6.31 -7.22
CA GLY A 86 0.74 -5.49 -6.44
C GLY A 86 0.41 -4.01 -6.39
N GLN A 87 1.01 -3.31 -5.42
CA GLN A 87 1.33 -1.88 -5.42
C GLN A 87 2.03 -1.43 -6.73
N GLU A 88 2.56 -2.37 -7.52
CA GLU A 88 3.17 -2.21 -8.85
C GLU A 88 2.17 -2.32 -10.04
N ASP A 89 0.89 -2.62 -9.80
CA ASP A 89 -0.08 -3.06 -10.81
C ASP A 89 -1.25 -2.13 -11.10
N LEU A 90 -1.18 -0.90 -10.64
CA LEU A 90 -2.10 0.19 -10.99
C LEU A 90 -2.25 0.43 -12.52
N MET A 91 -1.47 -0.26 -13.36
CA MET A 91 -1.50 -0.18 -14.83
C MET A 91 -1.93 -1.49 -15.54
N ARG A 92 -2.38 -2.55 -14.84
CA ARG A 92 -2.67 -3.88 -15.44
C ARG A 92 -4.13 -4.12 -15.88
N GLY A 93 -5.03 -3.14 -15.78
CA GLY A 93 -6.42 -3.26 -16.27
C GLY A 93 -6.60 -3.51 -17.79
N GLU A 94 -5.52 -3.71 -18.53
CA GLU A 94 -5.51 -4.02 -19.97
C GLU A 94 -4.49 -5.14 -20.22
N HIS A 95 -4.97 -6.30 -20.69
CA HIS A 95 -4.25 -7.45 -21.30
C HIS A 95 -4.16 -8.76 -20.47
N VAL A 96 -4.95 -9.75 -20.91
CA VAL A 96 -4.59 -11.18 -20.86
C VAL A 96 -3.43 -11.37 -21.85
N VAL A 97 -2.21 -11.60 -21.35
CA VAL A 97 -1.07 -11.87 -22.23
C VAL A 97 -1.03 -13.37 -22.53
N GLY A 98 -1.49 -13.74 -23.72
CA GLY A 98 -1.24 -15.05 -24.31
C GLY A 98 0.26 -15.30 -24.45
N LYS A 99 0.70 -16.53 -24.14
CA LYS A 99 2.09 -16.99 -24.24
C LYS A 99 2.64 -16.71 -25.65
N ALA A 100 3.53 -15.74 -25.78
CA ALA A 100 4.44 -15.64 -26.90
C ALA A 100 5.85 -15.34 -26.38
N ARG A 101 6.75 -16.32 -26.58
CA ARG A 101 8.19 -16.16 -26.38
C ARG A 101 8.69 -15.06 -27.33
N LEU A 102 9.41 -14.07 -26.82
CA LEU A 102 10.10 -13.09 -27.65
C LEU A 102 11.59 -13.45 -27.74
N ALA A 103 12.03 -13.70 -28.98
CA ALA A 103 13.41 -13.82 -29.40
C ALA A 103 14.09 -12.43 -29.50
N PRO A 104 15.44 -12.35 -29.50
CA PRO A 104 16.16 -11.08 -29.48
C PRO A 104 16.43 -10.53 -30.88
N GLY A 105 16.32 -9.21 -31.08
CA GLY A 105 16.98 -8.55 -32.21
C GLY A 105 16.39 -7.20 -32.67
N GLY A 106 17.30 -6.25 -32.94
CA GLY A 106 17.24 -5.38 -34.13
C GLY A 106 16.80 -3.92 -33.93
N GLY A 107 17.72 -2.99 -34.12
CA GLY A 107 17.48 -1.54 -34.17
C GLY A 107 17.03 -1.01 -35.54
N GLY A 108 16.86 0.32 -35.62
CA GLY A 108 16.67 1.06 -36.88
C GLY A 108 15.91 2.37 -36.67
N GLY A 109 16.57 3.51 -36.89
CA GLY A 109 16.00 4.85 -36.77
C GLY A 109 15.92 5.60 -38.11
N GLY A 110 15.47 6.85 -38.01
CA GLY A 110 15.50 7.90 -39.05
C GLY A 110 14.13 8.51 -39.31
N ALA A 111 13.94 9.80 -39.62
CA ALA A 111 14.72 11.04 -39.56
C ALA A 111 13.73 12.16 -39.94
N TRP A 112 13.89 13.40 -39.44
CA TRP A 112 13.30 14.59 -40.07
C TRP A 112 14.31 15.75 -40.07
N LEU A 113 14.42 16.36 -41.25
CA LEU A 113 15.44 17.28 -41.73
C LEU A 113 15.03 18.76 -41.58
N GLY A 114 16.03 19.65 -41.44
CA GLY A 114 16.19 20.82 -42.32
C GLY A 114 15.70 22.20 -41.85
N GLY A 115 16.65 23.08 -41.51
CA GLY A 115 16.47 24.54 -41.39
C GLY A 115 17.83 25.27 -41.34
N PRO A 116 17.94 26.55 -41.75
CA PRO A 116 19.21 27.19 -42.10
C PRO A 116 20.08 27.52 -40.86
N LYS A 117 21.39 27.25 -40.97
CA LYS A 117 22.35 27.46 -39.89
C LYS A 117 22.65 28.94 -39.69
N THR A 118 22.33 29.45 -38.51
CA THR A 118 22.79 30.77 -38.00
C THR A 118 23.67 30.55 -36.77
N ALA A 119 24.47 31.53 -36.36
CA ALA A 119 25.35 31.39 -35.18
C ALA A 119 24.60 31.09 -33.86
N SER A 120 23.27 31.25 -33.81
CA SER A 120 22.45 30.78 -32.68
C SER A 120 22.10 29.29 -32.74
N THR A 121 22.29 28.62 -33.88
CA THR A 121 22.13 27.15 -34.01
C THR A 121 23.35 26.36 -33.56
N GLU A 122 24.53 26.98 -33.43
CA GLU A 122 25.74 26.30 -32.92
C GLU A 122 25.74 26.12 -31.40
N ASN A 123 24.94 26.90 -30.66
CA ASN A 123 24.76 26.73 -29.21
C ASN A 123 23.61 25.78 -28.84
N PHE A 124 22.81 25.33 -29.82
CA PHE A 124 21.78 24.30 -29.62
C PHE A 124 22.18 22.90 -30.10
N SER A 125 23.38 22.73 -30.69
CA SER A 125 23.89 21.42 -31.14
C SER A 125 24.85 20.75 -30.17
N LYS A 126 24.93 21.21 -28.92
CA LYS A 126 25.58 20.47 -27.83
C LYS A 126 24.54 20.00 -26.83
N THR A 127 23.51 19.28 -27.30
CA THR A 127 22.89 18.27 -26.43
C THR A 127 23.99 17.26 -26.13
N PRO A 128 24.42 17.07 -24.87
CA PRO A 128 25.42 16.06 -24.56
C PRO A 128 24.96 14.71 -25.10
N ALA A 129 25.89 13.96 -25.69
CA ALA A 129 25.63 12.67 -26.34
C ALA A 129 25.00 11.58 -25.44
N GLY A 130 24.67 11.88 -24.18
CA GLY A 130 23.95 11.00 -23.24
C GLY A 130 22.42 11.15 -23.23
N LEU A 131 21.83 12.08 -24.00
CA LEU A 131 20.36 12.25 -24.08
C LEU A 131 19.70 11.45 -25.20
N LEU A 132 20.47 10.67 -25.96
CA LEU A 132 19.96 9.68 -26.89
C LEU A 132 19.93 8.32 -26.19
N ARG A 133 18.71 7.86 -25.88
CA ARG A 133 18.43 6.50 -25.39
C ARG A 133 19.16 6.16 -24.08
N GLY A 134 19.09 7.06 -23.11
CA GLY A 134 19.60 6.79 -21.76
C GLY A 134 18.82 5.67 -21.11
N GLU A 135 19.49 4.57 -20.80
CA GLU A 135 19.05 3.65 -19.75
C GLU A 135 18.70 4.49 -18.52
N MET A 136 17.48 4.34 -18.00
CA MET A 136 17.11 5.04 -16.76
C MET A 136 18.11 4.64 -15.68
N PRO A 137 18.84 5.59 -15.07
CA PRO A 137 19.70 5.28 -13.94
C PRO A 137 18.89 4.54 -12.88
N ASN A 138 19.46 3.48 -12.30
CA ASN A 138 18.84 2.76 -11.19
C ASN A 138 18.88 3.65 -9.93
N TYR A 139 18.07 4.71 -9.92
CA TYR A 139 18.05 5.74 -8.87
C TYR A 139 17.52 5.19 -7.53
N ASP A 140 16.80 4.07 -7.57
CA ASP A 140 16.19 3.43 -6.40
C ASP A 140 17.03 2.30 -5.79
N GLY A 141 18.19 1.95 -6.37
CA GLY A 141 19.09 0.92 -5.85
C GLY A 141 18.45 -0.47 -5.72
N ALA A 142 17.28 -0.71 -6.31
CA ALA A 142 16.50 -1.91 -6.08
C ALA A 142 17.13 -3.13 -6.80
N ASN A 143 17.29 -4.24 -6.07
CA ASN A 143 17.61 -5.53 -6.65
C ASN A 143 16.37 -6.07 -7.38
N ARG A 144 16.41 -6.05 -8.72
CA ARG A 144 15.25 -6.37 -9.57
C ARG A 144 14.97 -7.87 -9.67
N ASP A 145 15.85 -8.71 -9.15
CA ASP A 145 15.76 -10.17 -9.20
C ASP A 145 14.95 -10.78 -8.03
N GLU A 146 14.60 -9.98 -7.01
CA GLU A 146 13.89 -10.44 -5.80
C GLU A 146 12.43 -9.95 -5.70
N ALA A 147 11.90 -9.29 -6.73
CA ALA A 147 10.52 -8.79 -6.73
C ALA A 147 9.52 -9.95 -6.81
N THR A 148 9.07 -10.43 -5.66
CA THR A 148 7.92 -11.33 -5.56
C THR A 148 6.66 -10.55 -5.94
N GLY A 149 5.82 -11.11 -6.80
CA GLY A 149 4.64 -10.43 -7.35
C GLY A 149 3.51 -10.15 -6.35
N THR A 150 3.74 -10.33 -5.06
CA THR A 150 2.73 -10.21 -3.99
C THR A 150 2.83 -8.83 -3.35
N SER A 151 1.75 -8.03 -3.43
CA SER A 151 1.65 -6.73 -2.74
C SER A 151 1.83 -6.90 -1.23
N ILE A 152 2.90 -6.35 -0.67
CA ILE A 152 3.18 -6.34 0.77
C ILE A 152 3.01 -4.91 1.28
N PHE A 153 2.18 -4.72 2.32
CA PHE A 153 2.00 -3.41 2.93
C PHE A 153 3.29 -2.94 3.61
N ASP A 154 3.67 -1.69 3.42
CA ASP A 154 4.93 -1.16 3.93
C ASP A 154 4.82 -0.80 5.43
N PRO A 155 5.59 -1.45 6.32
CA PRO A 155 5.49 -1.24 7.77
C PRO A 155 5.91 0.16 8.22
N VAL A 156 6.72 0.88 7.44
CA VAL A 156 7.13 2.26 7.77
C VAL A 156 5.96 3.22 7.60
N VAL A 157 5.06 2.97 6.64
CA VAL A 157 3.80 3.72 6.50
C VAL A 157 2.94 3.57 7.75
N CYS A 158 2.79 2.34 8.26
CA CYS A 158 2.09 2.08 9.53
C CYS A 158 2.71 2.88 10.66
N GLU A 159 4.03 2.80 10.81
CA GLU A 159 4.74 3.45 11.89
C GLU A 159 4.52 4.97 11.90
N LEU A 160 4.70 5.63 10.76
CA LEU A 160 4.48 7.07 10.64
C LEU A 160 3.02 7.43 10.92
N ALA A 161 2.07 6.71 10.32
CA ALA A 161 0.65 6.96 10.52
C ALA A 161 0.24 6.82 11.98
N TYR A 162 0.69 5.77 12.67
CA TYR A 162 0.36 5.52 14.06
C TYR A 162 1.02 6.53 15.00
N ARG A 163 2.29 6.87 14.77
CA ARG A 163 3.01 7.86 15.59
C ARG A 163 2.41 9.25 15.45
N TRP A 164 1.96 9.64 14.26
CA TRP A 164 1.48 10.99 14.01
C TRP A 164 -0.02 11.18 14.28
N PHE A 165 -0.83 10.12 14.14
CA PHE A 165 -2.29 10.25 14.15
C PHE A 165 -3.03 9.33 15.13
N CYS A 166 -2.35 8.41 15.82
CA CYS A 166 -2.92 7.63 16.91
C CYS A 166 -2.25 7.95 18.26
N PRO A 167 -3.01 8.34 19.30
CA PRO A 167 -2.50 8.48 20.65
C PRO A 167 -1.66 7.29 21.13
N PRO A 168 -0.62 7.51 21.96
CA PRO A 168 0.05 6.42 22.67
C PRO A 168 -0.96 5.54 23.43
N GLY A 169 -0.82 4.22 23.36
CA GLY A 169 -1.79 3.29 23.98
C GLY A 169 -3.18 3.26 23.32
N GLY A 170 -3.41 4.06 22.28
CA GLY A 170 -4.69 4.16 21.58
C GLY A 170 -5.08 2.88 20.84
N GLN A 171 -6.35 2.81 20.45
CA GLN A 171 -6.91 1.68 19.72
C GLN A 171 -7.14 2.01 18.24
N ILE A 172 -6.58 1.19 17.35
CA ILE A 172 -6.73 1.30 15.90
C ILE A 172 -7.80 0.32 15.42
N ILE A 173 -8.68 0.78 14.53
CA ILE A 173 -9.61 -0.08 13.81
C ILE A 173 -9.30 -0.07 12.30
N ASP A 174 -9.29 -1.26 11.70
CA ASP A 174 -9.03 -1.47 10.27
C ASP A 174 -10.15 -2.29 9.61
N PRO A 175 -11.00 -1.67 8.76
CA PRO A 175 -12.06 -2.38 8.05
C PRO A 175 -11.56 -3.35 6.98
N PHE A 176 -10.31 -3.23 6.52
CA PHE A 176 -9.75 -4.03 5.43
C PHE A 176 -8.39 -4.59 5.84
N ALA A 177 -8.38 -5.44 6.87
CA ALA A 177 -7.17 -5.82 7.60
C ALA A 177 -6.10 -6.50 6.72
N GLY A 178 -6.48 -7.30 5.72
CA GLY A 178 -5.52 -7.93 4.83
C GLY A 178 -4.47 -8.74 5.60
N GLY A 179 -3.19 -8.45 5.36
CA GLY A 179 -2.07 -9.15 6.03
C GLY A 179 -1.77 -8.64 7.44
N SER A 180 -0.95 -9.40 8.18
CA SER A 180 -0.64 -9.17 9.60
C SER A 180 0.14 -7.88 9.92
N VAL A 181 0.80 -7.26 8.94
CA VAL A 181 1.74 -6.14 9.12
C VAL A 181 1.17 -5.02 9.98
N ARG A 182 -0.04 -4.54 9.67
CA ARG A 182 -0.67 -3.40 10.37
C ARG A 182 -0.89 -3.67 11.86
N GLY A 183 -1.33 -4.89 12.20
CA GLY A 183 -1.54 -5.32 13.58
C GLY A 183 -0.23 -5.53 14.34
N ILE A 184 0.77 -6.14 13.69
CA ILE A 184 2.10 -6.34 14.30
C ILE A 184 2.76 -4.99 14.59
N VAL A 185 2.80 -4.06 13.64
CA VAL A 185 3.39 -2.73 13.87
C VAL A 185 2.65 -1.98 14.99
N ALA A 186 1.31 -2.08 15.04
CA ALA A 186 0.53 -1.46 16.12
C ALA A 186 0.94 -2.01 17.50
N SER A 187 1.08 -3.33 17.63
CA SER A 187 1.47 -3.99 18.88
C SER A 187 2.86 -3.54 19.36
N HIS A 188 3.85 -3.49 18.48
CA HIS A 188 5.20 -3.04 18.81
C HIS A 188 5.23 -1.56 19.21
N LEU A 189 4.35 -0.75 18.63
CA LEU A 189 4.19 0.65 19.02
C LEU A 189 3.24 0.84 20.22
N GLY A 190 2.91 -0.23 20.94
CA GLY A 190 2.10 -0.20 22.17
C GLY A 190 0.65 0.20 21.95
N ARG A 191 0.09 0.00 20.75
CA ARG A 191 -1.29 0.37 20.39
C ARG A 191 -2.14 -0.89 20.19
N LYS A 192 -3.39 -0.84 20.63
CA LYS A 192 -4.36 -1.92 20.37
C LYS A 192 -4.76 -1.89 18.90
N TYR A 193 -5.02 -3.06 18.33
CA TYR A 193 -5.43 -3.19 16.94
C TYR A 193 -6.58 -4.18 16.82
N VAL A 194 -7.64 -3.78 16.13
CA VAL A 194 -8.74 -4.65 15.72
C VAL A 194 -8.97 -4.48 14.22
N GLY A 195 -8.90 -5.58 13.46
CA GLY A 195 -9.11 -5.54 12.03
C GLY A 195 -10.05 -6.63 11.52
N THR A 196 -10.90 -6.30 10.54
CA THR A 196 -11.79 -7.26 9.87
C THR A 196 -11.21 -7.71 8.52
N GLU A 197 -11.31 -9.00 8.24
CA GLU A 197 -10.90 -9.61 6.96
C GLU A 197 -11.91 -10.69 6.56
N LEU A 198 -12.35 -10.63 5.31
CA LEU A 198 -13.38 -11.53 4.78
C LEU A 198 -12.85 -12.96 4.63
N ARG A 199 -11.61 -13.11 4.16
CA ARG A 199 -11.02 -14.41 3.85
C ARG A 199 -10.49 -15.10 5.09
N ARG A 200 -11.10 -16.22 5.44
CA ARG A 200 -10.75 -16.99 6.63
C ARG A 200 -9.28 -17.44 6.62
N GLU A 201 -8.79 -17.89 5.47
CA GLU A 201 -7.41 -18.32 5.28
C GLU A 201 -6.39 -17.19 5.53
N GLN A 202 -6.75 -15.94 5.20
CA GLN A 202 -5.90 -14.78 5.49
C GLN A 202 -5.91 -14.45 6.99
N VAL A 203 -7.07 -14.57 7.65
CA VAL A 203 -7.18 -14.41 9.10
C VAL A 203 -6.35 -15.46 9.82
N GLU A 204 -6.45 -16.73 9.44
CA GLU A 204 -5.65 -17.83 9.99
C GLU A 204 -4.14 -17.58 9.76
N ALA A 205 -3.75 -17.12 8.57
CA ALA A 205 -2.36 -16.74 8.28
C ALA A 205 -1.86 -15.56 9.16
N ASN A 206 -2.73 -14.62 9.50
CA ASN A 206 -2.39 -13.52 10.41
C ASN A 206 -2.18 -14.05 11.84
N TRP A 207 -3.07 -14.91 12.33
CA TRP A 207 -2.96 -15.54 13.66
C TRP A 207 -1.69 -16.39 13.80
N LEU A 208 -1.23 -17.04 12.73
CA LEU A 208 0.05 -17.76 12.74
C LEU A 208 1.28 -16.84 12.98
N GLN A 209 1.14 -15.54 12.74
CA GLN A 209 2.19 -14.55 12.98
C GLN A 209 2.08 -13.84 14.33
N LEU A 210 1.09 -14.20 15.16
CA LEU A 210 0.93 -13.66 16.51
C LEU A 210 2.20 -13.76 17.39
N PRO A 211 3.06 -14.79 17.27
CA PRO A 211 4.33 -14.83 17.99
C PRO A 211 5.31 -13.69 17.65
N THR A 212 5.19 -13.07 16.48
CA THR A 212 6.00 -11.92 16.05
C THR A 212 5.49 -10.60 16.63
N ALA A 213 4.23 -10.54 17.10
CA ALA A 213 3.65 -9.35 17.70
C ALA A 213 4.15 -9.10 19.13
N ALA A 214 4.23 -7.84 19.55
CA ALA A 214 4.42 -7.46 20.94
C ALA A 214 3.07 -7.38 21.68
N ASP A 215 3.06 -6.85 22.91
CA ASP A 215 1.82 -6.50 23.61
C ASP A 215 1.48 -5.01 23.40
N PRO A 216 0.21 -4.66 23.19
CA PRO A 216 -0.96 -5.54 23.17
C PRO A 216 -1.06 -6.36 21.89
N LYS A 217 -1.48 -7.62 22.01
CA LYS A 217 -1.67 -8.53 20.87
C LYS A 217 -2.77 -8.02 19.92
N PRO A 218 -2.54 -8.04 18.60
CA PRO A 218 -3.55 -7.65 17.61
C PRO A 218 -4.70 -8.66 17.55
N ASP A 219 -5.89 -8.15 17.23
CA ASP A 219 -7.12 -8.94 17.05
C ASP A 219 -7.57 -8.88 15.58
N TRP A 220 -7.56 -10.05 14.91
CA TRP A 220 -8.06 -10.20 13.54
C TRP A 220 -9.36 -10.99 13.53
N ARG A 221 -10.44 -10.36 13.09
CA ARG A 221 -11.79 -10.93 13.07
C ARG A 221 -12.17 -11.33 11.66
N ASN A 222 -12.61 -12.58 11.49
CA ASN A 222 -13.12 -13.05 10.19
C ASN A 222 -14.55 -12.57 10.00
N ALA A 223 -14.72 -11.54 9.16
CA ALA A 223 -16.01 -10.90 8.92
C ALA A 223 -16.00 -10.07 7.64
N ASP A 224 -17.19 -9.87 7.09
CA ASP A 224 -17.43 -8.86 6.06
C ASP A 224 -17.28 -7.45 6.66
N SER A 225 -16.54 -6.57 6.00
CA SER A 225 -16.34 -5.18 6.41
C SER A 225 -17.66 -4.40 6.51
N ARG A 226 -18.71 -4.80 5.79
CA ARG A 226 -20.06 -4.20 5.90
C ARG A 226 -20.69 -4.44 7.27
N ASP A 227 -20.28 -5.48 7.96
CA ASP A 227 -20.74 -5.84 9.31
C ASP A 227 -19.85 -5.27 10.42
N ILE A 228 -18.90 -4.37 10.11
CA ILE A 228 -17.89 -3.93 11.08
C ILE A 228 -18.47 -3.33 12.37
N ALA A 229 -19.54 -2.52 12.29
CA ALA A 229 -20.17 -1.97 13.49
C ALA A 229 -20.76 -3.06 14.40
N ARG A 230 -21.26 -4.14 13.82
CA ARG A 230 -21.81 -5.29 14.54
C ARG A 230 -20.71 -6.18 15.11
N VAL A 231 -19.66 -6.44 14.33
CA VAL A 231 -18.57 -7.34 14.73
C VAL A 231 -17.60 -6.67 15.70
N CYS A 232 -17.44 -5.35 15.60
CA CYS A 232 -16.56 -4.53 16.43
C CYS A 232 -17.35 -3.62 17.39
N PHE A 233 -18.51 -4.07 17.86
CA PHE A 233 -19.41 -3.29 18.75
C PHE A 233 -18.75 -2.87 20.09
N ASP A 234 -17.73 -3.60 20.51
CA ASP A 234 -16.91 -3.39 21.70
C ASP A 234 -15.75 -2.39 21.48
N VAL A 235 -15.52 -1.99 20.24
CA VAL A 235 -14.39 -1.14 19.86
C VAL A 235 -14.76 0.34 19.97
N GLN A 236 -13.95 1.06 20.73
CA GLN A 236 -13.93 2.52 20.77
C GLN A 236 -12.58 2.98 20.24
N ALA A 237 -12.49 3.30 18.95
CA ALA A 237 -11.23 3.55 18.27
C ALA A 237 -10.72 4.98 18.50
N ASP A 238 -9.40 5.11 18.63
CA ASP A 238 -8.66 6.37 18.62
C ASP A 238 -8.06 6.67 17.23
N MET A 239 -8.04 5.70 16.32
CA MET A 239 -7.66 5.90 14.93
C MET A 239 -8.36 4.89 14.02
N VAL A 240 -8.80 5.34 12.85
CA VAL A 240 -9.11 4.44 11.73
C VAL A 240 -7.88 4.40 10.81
N PHE A 241 -7.36 3.23 10.48
CA PHE A 241 -6.25 3.10 9.52
C PHE A 241 -6.48 1.95 8.56
N SER A 242 -6.36 2.21 7.25
CA SER A 242 -6.51 1.15 6.26
C SER A 242 -5.89 1.47 4.91
N CYS A 243 -5.84 0.45 4.05
CA CYS A 243 -5.64 0.55 2.61
C CYS A 243 -6.76 -0.28 1.97
N PRO A 244 -7.79 0.35 1.41
CA PRO A 244 -8.98 -0.35 0.94
C PRO A 244 -8.71 -1.14 -0.35
N PRO A 245 -9.58 -2.10 -0.70
CA PRO A 245 -9.53 -2.79 -1.99
C PRO A 245 -9.73 -1.82 -3.16
N TYR A 246 -8.99 -2.04 -4.25
CA TYR A 246 -8.99 -1.21 -5.46
C TYR A 246 -10.10 -1.57 -6.45
N ALA A 247 -11.35 -1.64 -5.97
CA ALA A 247 -12.51 -2.07 -6.76
C ALA A 247 -12.26 -3.40 -7.51
N ASP A 248 -12.48 -3.42 -8.83
CA ASP A 248 -12.31 -4.60 -9.70
C ASP A 248 -10.86 -4.88 -10.12
N LEU A 249 -9.88 -4.16 -9.54
CA LEU A 249 -8.46 -4.36 -9.88
C LEU A 249 -7.92 -5.71 -9.37
N GLU A 250 -8.45 -6.21 -8.25
CA GLU A 250 -8.00 -7.43 -7.59
C GLU A 250 -9.20 -8.26 -7.16
N VAL A 251 -9.48 -9.37 -7.86
CA VAL A 251 -10.49 -10.34 -7.40
C VAL A 251 -9.87 -11.22 -6.32
N TYR A 252 -10.34 -11.08 -5.07
CA TYR A 252 -9.75 -11.75 -3.92
C TYR A 252 -10.33 -13.15 -3.66
N SER A 253 -11.53 -13.43 -4.15
CA SER A 253 -12.25 -14.70 -4.02
C SER A 253 -13.44 -14.79 -4.99
N ASP A 254 -14.04 -15.98 -5.09
CA ASP A 254 -15.32 -16.20 -5.79
C ASP A 254 -16.55 -15.92 -4.89
N ASP A 255 -16.34 -15.40 -3.68
CA ASP A 255 -17.41 -15.13 -2.72
C ASP A 255 -18.27 -13.93 -3.20
N PRO A 256 -19.60 -14.06 -3.31
CA PRO A 256 -20.48 -12.93 -3.63
C PRO A 256 -20.37 -11.74 -2.66
N ALA A 257 -19.86 -11.98 -1.44
CA ALA A 257 -19.60 -10.94 -0.47
C ALA A 257 -18.33 -10.13 -0.77
N ASP A 258 -17.46 -10.63 -1.66
CA ASP A 258 -16.22 -9.97 -2.04
C ASP A 258 -16.49 -8.71 -2.86
N LEU A 259 -16.09 -7.57 -2.30
CA LEU A 259 -16.23 -6.24 -2.89
C LEU A 259 -15.63 -6.12 -4.28
N SER A 260 -14.62 -6.93 -4.60
CA SER A 260 -13.93 -6.91 -5.89
C SER A 260 -14.73 -7.51 -7.04
N THR A 261 -15.79 -8.27 -6.73
CA THR A 261 -16.69 -8.88 -7.73
C THR A 261 -17.81 -7.93 -8.16
N LEU A 262 -17.97 -6.79 -7.46
CA LEU A 262 -19.04 -5.83 -7.69
C LEU A 262 -18.76 -4.92 -8.88
N SER A 263 -19.83 -4.39 -9.47
CA SER A 263 -19.70 -3.22 -10.36
C SER A 263 -19.13 -2.03 -9.58
N TYR A 264 -18.48 -1.08 -10.26
CA TYR A 264 -17.86 0.05 -9.57
C TYR A 264 -18.86 0.87 -8.74
N ASP A 265 -20.08 1.05 -9.22
CA ASP A 265 -21.12 1.81 -8.51
C ASP A 265 -21.58 1.07 -7.24
N ALA A 266 -21.80 -0.24 -7.34
CA ALA A 266 -22.15 -1.08 -6.19
C ALA A 266 -21.00 -1.20 -5.18
N PHE A 267 -19.75 -1.29 -5.68
CA PHE A 267 -18.55 -1.21 -4.87
C PHE A 267 -18.50 0.12 -4.11
N LEU A 268 -18.75 1.24 -4.78
CA LEU A 268 -18.70 2.57 -4.16
C LEU A 268 -19.79 2.76 -3.11
N GLU A 269 -20.98 2.21 -3.34
CA GLU A 269 -22.06 2.19 -2.34
C GLU A 269 -21.66 1.40 -1.09
N ALA A 270 -21.17 0.17 -1.27
CA ALA A 270 -20.68 -0.67 -0.17
C ALA A 270 -19.50 0.00 0.56
N TYR A 271 -18.56 0.58 -0.18
CA TYR A 271 -17.40 1.28 0.34
C TYR A 271 -17.79 2.50 1.21
N ARG A 272 -18.74 3.31 0.75
CA ARG A 272 -19.31 4.42 1.53
C ARG A 272 -20.01 3.93 2.79
N HIS A 273 -20.76 2.84 2.70
CA HIS A 273 -21.40 2.22 3.86
C HIS A 273 -20.37 1.75 4.88
N ILE A 274 -19.33 1.02 4.45
CA ILE A 274 -18.26 0.53 5.34
C ILE A 274 -17.53 1.68 6.02
N ILE A 275 -17.17 2.74 5.28
CA ILE A 275 -16.52 3.93 5.87
C ILE A 275 -17.42 4.56 6.92
N LYS A 276 -18.72 4.72 6.63
CA LYS A 276 -19.70 5.28 7.57
C LYS A 276 -19.78 4.45 8.85
N GLU A 277 -19.95 3.13 8.74
CA GLU A 277 -20.04 2.23 9.90
C GLU A 277 -18.73 2.22 10.69
N THR A 278 -17.58 2.19 10.02
CA THR A 278 -16.26 2.26 10.67
C THR A 278 -16.08 3.58 11.42
N CYS A 279 -16.47 4.70 10.83
CA CYS A 279 -16.38 6.02 11.45
C CYS A 279 -17.35 6.21 12.62
N SER A 280 -18.40 5.38 12.72
CA SER A 280 -19.28 5.37 13.90
C SER A 280 -18.56 4.85 15.15
N LEU A 281 -17.57 3.96 14.99
CA LEU A 281 -16.72 3.39 16.06
C LEU A 281 -15.53 4.28 16.42
N LEU A 282 -15.26 5.33 15.64
CA LEU A 282 -14.20 6.31 15.91
C LEU A 282 -14.68 7.33 16.94
N LYS A 283 -13.93 7.54 18.02
CA LYS A 283 -14.23 8.59 19.01
C LYS A 283 -14.16 9.98 18.37
N ASP A 284 -14.86 10.94 18.96
CA ASP A 284 -14.73 12.34 18.56
C ASP A 284 -13.34 12.89 18.85
N ASN A 285 -12.91 13.85 18.03
CA ASN A 285 -11.59 14.47 18.07
C ASN A 285 -10.49 13.42 17.89
N ARG A 286 -10.60 12.63 16.82
CA ARG A 286 -9.64 11.60 16.41
C ARG A 286 -9.44 11.61 14.89
N PHE A 287 -8.35 11.00 14.46
CA PHE A 287 -7.96 10.96 13.06
C PHE A 287 -8.34 9.63 12.40
N ALA A 288 -8.54 9.68 11.09
CA ALA A 288 -8.63 8.53 10.21
C ALA A 288 -7.64 8.69 9.05
N CYS A 289 -6.90 7.64 8.70
CA CYS A 289 -5.89 7.69 7.64
C CYS A 289 -6.06 6.54 6.65
N PHE A 290 -6.25 6.84 5.37
CA PHE A 290 -6.41 5.86 4.30
C PHE A 290 -5.31 6.00 3.26
N VAL A 291 -4.66 4.89 2.89
CA VAL A 291 -3.70 4.85 1.78
C VAL A 291 -4.39 4.37 0.51
N VAL A 292 -4.49 5.22 -0.50
CA VAL A 292 -5.23 4.96 -1.74
C VAL A 292 -4.44 5.34 -3.00
N GLY A 293 -4.38 4.42 -3.96
CA GLY A 293 -4.03 4.70 -5.36
C GLY A 293 -5.27 4.84 -6.25
N ASP A 294 -5.14 5.61 -7.33
CA ASP A 294 -6.21 5.83 -8.29
C ASP A 294 -6.27 4.69 -9.31
N VAL A 295 -7.47 4.25 -9.66
CA VAL A 295 -7.70 3.11 -10.57
C VAL A 295 -8.28 3.58 -11.90
N ARG A 296 -7.99 2.84 -12.97
CA ARG A 296 -8.53 3.12 -14.30
C ARG A 296 -9.74 2.25 -14.61
N ASP A 297 -10.70 2.81 -15.34
CA ASP A 297 -11.82 2.06 -15.91
C ASP A 297 -11.37 1.19 -17.10
N LYS A 298 -12.28 0.37 -17.62
CA LYS A 298 -12.05 -0.48 -18.80
C LYS A 298 -11.75 0.29 -20.10
N LYS A 299 -11.97 1.61 -20.11
CA LYS A 299 -11.63 2.52 -21.22
C LYS A 299 -10.26 3.19 -21.00
N GLY A 300 -9.61 2.94 -19.87
CA GLY A 300 -8.30 3.48 -19.52
C GLY A 300 -8.32 4.86 -18.85
N ASN A 301 -9.49 5.39 -18.48
CA ASN A 301 -9.62 6.68 -17.78
C ASN A 301 -9.56 6.48 -16.27
N TYR A 302 -9.01 7.44 -15.52
CA TYR A 302 -9.07 7.36 -14.06
C TYR A 302 -10.52 7.47 -13.57
N ARG A 303 -10.85 6.68 -12.57
CA ARG A 303 -12.16 6.73 -11.90
C ARG A 303 -12.26 7.86 -10.87
N ASN A 304 -11.14 8.47 -10.46
CA ASN A 304 -11.05 9.43 -9.37
C ASN A 304 -11.36 8.80 -8.00
N PHE A 305 -10.83 7.60 -7.77
CA PHE A 305 -11.08 6.84 -6.54
C PHE A 305 -10.55 7.55 -5.29
N THR A 306 -9.48 8.35 -5.44
CA THR A 306 -8.99 9.24 -4.39
C THR A 306 -10.06 10.26 -3.98
N GLY A 307 -10.70 10.92 -4.95
CA GLY A 307 -11.79 11.86 -4.69
C GLY A 307 -13.03 11.18 -4.10
N ASP A 308 -13.41 10.01 -4.60
CA ASP A 308 -14.51 9.22 -4.05
C ASP A 308 -14.28 8.82 -2.59
N THR A 309 -13.04 8.50 -2.23
CA THR A 309 -12.66 8.23 -0.84
C THR A 309 -12.82 9.47 0.03
N VAL A 310 -12.38 10.64 -0.45
CA VAL A 310 -12.57 11.91 0.28
C VAL A 310 -14.06 12.18 0.52
N GLU A 311 -14.90 12.03 -0.49
CA GLU A 311 -16.35 12.25 -0.37
C GLU A 311 -17.03 11.22 0.53
N ALA A 312 -16.56 9.97 0.56
CA ALA A 312 -17.07 8.95 1.48
C ALA A 312 -16.84 9.34 2.96
N PHE A 313 -15.63 9.81 3.31
CA PHE A 313 -15.33 10.28 4.66
C PHE A 313 -16.08 11.56 5.02
N ARG A 314 -16.22 12.50 4.08
CA ARG A 314 -17.03 13.72 4.29
C ARG A 314 -18.49 13.38 4.55
N SER A 315 -19.05 12.44 3.79
CA SER A 315 -20.41 11.94 3.98
C SER A 315 -20.60 11.20 5.31
N ALA A 316 -19.53 10.61 5.85
CA ALA A 316 -19.50 10.02 7.18
C ALA A 316 -19.29 11.04 8.32
N GLY A 317 -19.19 12.34 8.01
CA GLY A 317 -19.08 13.42 8.99
C GLY A 317 -17.65 13.79 9.40
N LEU A 318 -16.63 13.33 8.67
CA LEU A 318 -15.25 13.73 8.90
C LEU A 318 -14.81 14.86 7.97
N HIS A 319 -13.83 15.64 8.39
CA HIS A 319 -13.21 16.68 7.57
C HIS A 319 -11.93 16.14 6.93
N PHE A 320 -11.76 16.38 5.62
CA PHE A 320 -10.48 16.14 4.95
C PHE A 320 -9.44 17.11 5.51
N TYR A 321 -8.41 16.57 6.17
CA TYR A 321 -7.53 17.32 7.06
C TYR A 321 -6.16 17.55 6.43
N ASN A 322 -5.48 16.47 6.02
CA ASN A 322 -4.18 16.52 5.36
C ASN A 322 -4.08 15.48 4.24
N GLU A 323 -3.08 15.63 3.38
CA GLU A 323 -2.63 14.57 2.49
C GLU A 323 -1.10 14.44 2.47
N ALA A 324 -0.64 13.24 2.15
CA ALA A 324 0.73 12.99 1.75
C ALA A 324 0.79 12.13 0.48
N ILE A 325 1.85 12.28 -0.30
CA ILE A 325 2.18 11.48 -1.46
C ILE A 325 3.20 10.43 -1.04
N LEU A 326 2.79 9.17 -1.02
CA LEU A 326 3.67 8.02 -0.81
C LEU A 326 4.31 7.64 -2.13
N VAL A 327 5.59 7.99 -2.32
CA VAL A 327 6.36 7.56 -3.49
C VAL A 327 6.78 6.11 -3.27
N THR A 328 6.31 5.19 -4.12
CA THR A 328 6.52 3.75 -3.99
C THR A 328 7.67 3.26 -4.87
N ALA A 329 8.15 2.03 -4.70
CA ALA A 329 9.16 1.45 -5.60
C ALA A 329 8.69 1.49 -7.06
N VAL A 330 9.60 1.77 -7.99
CA VAL A 330 9.27 1.84 -9.43
C VAL A 330 9.14 0.43 -10.03
N GLY A 331 9.90 -0.53 -9.48
CA GLY A 331 9.83 -1.94 -9.82
C GLY A 331 9.88 -2.19 -11.33
N SER A 332 8.92 -2.98 -11.82
CA SER A 332 8.81 -3.39 -13.21
C SER A 332 8.08 -2.38 -14.12
N LEU A 333 7.64 -1.24 -13.59
CA LEU A 333 6.90 -0.19 -14.32
C LEU A 333 7.67 0.42 -15.52
N PRO A 334 9.00 0.70 -15.45
CA PRO A 334 9.74 1.29 -16.57
C PRO A 334 9.71 0.41 -17.82
N VAL A 335 9.64 -0.90 -17.63
CA VAL A 335 9.54 -1.90 -18.70
C VAL A 335 8.18 -1.85 -19.39
N ARG A 336 7.10 -1.56 -18.65
CA ARG A 336 5.72 -1.55 -19.17
C ARG A 336 5.27 -0.20 -19.72
N VAL A 337 5.69 0.90 -19.08
CA VAL A 337 5.12 2.23 -19.33
C VAL A 337 5.39 2.73 -20.75
N GLY A 338 6.53 2.36 -21.36
CA GLY A 338 6.90 2.83 -22.70
C GLY A 338 5.84 2.50 -23.76
N LYS A 339 5.33 1.26 -23.77
CA LYS A 339 4.28 0.84 -24.72
C LYS A 339 2.96 1.57 -24.46
N GLN A 340 2.54 1.68 -23.20
CA GLN A 340 1.29 2.34 -22.81
C GLN A 340 1.32 3.85 -23.09
N PHE A 341 2.46 4.49 -22.85
CA PHE A 341 2.66 5.91 -23.13
C PHE A 341 2.72 6.18 -24.63
N ALA A 342 3.39 5.34 -25.42
CA ALA A 342 3.41 5.47 -26.88
C ALA A 342 2.02 5.28 -27.50
N ALA A 343 1.24 4.30 -27.00
CA ALA A 343 -0.08 3.98 -27.54
C ALA A 343 -1.18 4.99 -27.15
N GLY A 344 -1.14 5.54 -25.94
CA GLY A 344 -2.26 6.36 -25.42
C GLY A 344 -1.87 7.42 -24.42
N ARG A 345 -0.58 7.80 -24.34
CA ARG A 345 -0.05 8.82 -23.42
C ARG A 345 -0.39 8.56 -21.94
N LYS A 346 -0.57 7.29 -21.58
CA LYS A 346 -0.85 6.88 -20.20
C LYS A 346 0.45 6.93 -19.38
N LEU A 347 0.41 7.70 -18.29
CA LEU A 347 1.49 7.77 -17.31
C LEU A 347 1.45 6.54 -16.40
N GLY A 348 2.62 5.98 -16.10
CA GLY A 348 2.77 4.98 -15.04
C GLY A 348 2.72 5.66 -13.68
N LYS A 349 1.74 5.31 -12.84
CA LYS A 349 1.63 5.86 -11.49
C LYS A 349 2.68 5.21 -10.59
N THR A 350 3.47 6.05 -9.91
CA THR A 350 4.60 5.65 -9.03
C THR A 350 4.41 6.13 -7.60
N HIS A 351 3.18 6.49 -7.25
CA HIS A 351 2.82 7.00 -5.93
C HIS A 351 1.42 6.55 -5.53
N GLN A 352 1.13 6.66 -4.25
CA GLN A 352 -0.21 6.58 -3.66
C GLN A 352 -0.47 7.84 -2.84
N ASN A 353 -1.72 8.07 -2.48
CA ASN A 353 -2.15 9.16 -1.63
C ASN A 353 -2.41 8.60 -0.23
N VAL A 354 -1.79 9.19 0.79
CA VAL A 354 -2.16 9.00 2.20
C VAL A 354 -3.11 10.13 2.55
N LEU A 355 -4.39 9.82 2.65
CA LEU A 355 -5.44 10.77 2.98
C LEU A 355 -5.66 10.76 4.49
N VAL A 356 -5.68 11.92 5.12
CA VAL A 356 -5.92 12.08 6.55
C VAL A 356 -7.19 12.88 6.77
N PHE A 357 -8.04 12.38 7.66
CA PHE A 357 -9.31 12.97 8.03
C PHE A 357 -9.38 13.16 9.53
N VAL A 358 -10.20 14.12 9.97
CA VAL A 358 -10.48 14.35 11.39
C VAL A 358 -11.97 14.28 11.66
N LYS A 359 -12.36 13.55 12.71
CA LYS A 359 -13.70 13.60 13.30
C LYS A 359 -13.71 14.66 14.39
N GLY A 360 -14.50 15.71 14.25
CA GLY A 360 -14.51 16.83 15.21
C GLY A 360 -13.35 17.80 15.02
N ASP A 361 -12.73 18.25 16.11
CA ASP A 361 -11.72 19.33 16.10
C ASP A 361 -10.28 18.81 16.05
N GLY A 362 -9.50 19.30 15.07
CA GLY A 362 -8.11 18.91 14.85
C GLY A 362 -7.17 19.25 16.01
N LYS A 363 -7.37 20.37 16.71
CA LYS A 363 -6.52 20.75 17.85
C LYS A 363 -6.76 19.84 19.03
N LYS A 364 -8.03 19.52 19.33
CA LYS A 364 -8.39 18.55 20.37
C LYS A 364 -7.88 17.15 20.03
N ALA A 365 -7.92 16.76 18.75
CA ALA A 365 -7.35 15.51 18.30
C ALA A 365 -5.83 15.47 18.53
N THR A 366 -5.12 16.56 18.23
CA THR A 366 -3.68 16.68 18.51
C THR A 366 -3.37 16.67 20.00
N GLN A 367 -4.20 17.27 20.87
CA GLN A 367 -3.98 17.23 22.32
C GLN A 367 -3.97 15.80 22.88
N ALA A 368 -4.80 14.91 22.32
CA ALA A 368 -4.81 13.50 22.69
C ALA A 368 -3.52 12.75 22.31
N MET A 369 -2.66 13.32 21.46
CA MET A 369 -1.36 12.74 21.11
C MET A 369 -0.29 13.02 22.18
N GLN A 370 -0.55 13.96 23.09
CA GLN A 370 0.40 14.42 24.11
C GLN A 370 0.13 13.83 25.51
N SER A 371 -1.03 13.19 25.69
CA SER A 371 -1.42 12.42 26.87
C SER A 371 -0.90 10.99 26.79
#